data_AF-A0A538J5L3-F1
#
_entry.id   AF-A0A538J5L3-F1
#
_cell.length_a   1.000
_cell.length_b   1.000
_cell.length_c   1.000
_cell.angle_alpha   90.00
_cell.angle_beta   90.00
_cell.angle_gamma   90.00
#
_symmetry.space_group_name_H-M   'P 1'
#
loop_
_entity.id
_entity.type
_entity.pdbx_description
1 polymer ?
#
loop_
_entity_poly.entity_id
_entity_poly.type
_entity_poly.pdbx_seq_one_letter_code
_entity_poly.pdbx_strand_id
1 'polypeptide(L)'
;MCRCRIQHNLPEVLVSHRNAPLTPRGRLLLCRRIEAGTPIAHVAAAMGISRRCASKWWYRYLELGTDGLHDRSSRPRRSPTRISAQVETKICRRRRSERVGPDRLAIHLDLPASTVYRVLLRHDLNRLCHLDRQSA
;
A
#
# COMPACT_ATOMS: atom_id res chain seq x y z
N MET A 1 36.97 6.65 16.31
CA MET A 1 36.26 7.83 15.76
C MET A 1 36.06 7.63 14.26
N CYS A 2 34.82 7.42 13.81
CA CYS A 2 34.47 7.55 12.38
C CYS A 2 33.02 8.05 12.31
N ARG A 3 32.85 9.36 12.10
CA ARG A 3 31.55 9.98 11.85
C ARG A 3 31.16 9.67 10.41
N CYS A 4 30.38 8.63 10.20
CA CYS A 4 29.65 8.46 8.95
C CYS A 4 28.50 9.48 8.98
N ARG A 5 28.74 10.64 8.36
CA ARG A 5 27.73 11.68 8.13
C ARG A 5 26.76 11.13 7.09
N ILE A 6 25.74 10.40 7.54
CA ILE A 6 24.59 10.06 6.71
C ILE A 6 23.98 11.40 6.29
N GLN A 7 24.24 11.78 5.05
CA GLN A 7 23.45 12.83 4.41
C GLN A 7 22.03 12.26 4.33
N HIS A 8 21.19 12.66 5.29
CA HIS A 8 19.76 12.58 5.12
C HIS A 8 19.45 13.44 3.91
N ASN A 9 19.33 12.80 2.74
CA ASN A 9 18.59 13.35 1.63
C ASN A 9 17.15 13.46 2.17
N LEU A 10 16.83 14.63 2.72
CA LEU A 10 15.46 14.96 3.10
C LEU A 10 14.65 14.73 1.82
N PRO A 11 13.67 13.82 1.80
CA PRO A 11 12.79 13.75 0.66
C PRO A 11 12.19 15.15 0.53
N GLU A 12 12.31 15.76 -0.64
CA GLU A 12 11.41 16.87 -1.00
C GLU A 12 10.00 16.33 -0.78
N VAL A 13 9.44 16.64 0.38
CA VAL A 13 8.04 16.38 0.66
C VAL A 13 7.34 17.31 -0.31
N LEU A 14 6.86 16.76 -1.41
CA LEU A 14 6.02 17.46 -2.35
C LEU A 14 4.71 17.74 -1.60
N VAL A 15 4.70 18.82 -0.81
CA VAL A 15 3.56 19.22 0.01
C VAL A 15 2.47 19.60 -0.97
N SER A 16 1.56 18.66 -1.20
CA SER A 16 0.40 18.86 -2.05
C SER A 16 -0.51 19.88 -1.36
N HIS A 17 -0.40 21.15 -1.75
CA HIS A 17 -1.24 22.21 -1.23
C HIS A 17 -2.72 21.93 -1.55
N ARG A 18 -3.65 22.50 -0.77
CA ARG A 18 -5.08 22.17 -0.88
C ARG A 18 -5.71 22.38 -2.27
N ASN A 19 -5.10 23.25 -3.09
CA ASN A 19 -5.56 23.60 -4.43
C ASN A 19 -4.80 22.83 -5.52
N ALA A 20 -3.90 21.90 -5.17
CA ALA A 20 -3.18 21.12 -6.15
C ALA A 20 -4.16 20.28 -7.00
N PRO A 21 -3.99 20.25 -8.34
CA PRO A 21 -4.95 19.64 -9.27
C PRO A 21 -5.29 18.18 -8.98
N LEU A 22 -4.32 17.42 -8.47
CA LEU A 22 -4.44 15.97 -8.25
C LEU A 22 -4.79 15.60 -6.81
N THR A 23 -5.23 16.56 -5.99
CA THR A 23 -5.91 16.26 -4.72
C THR A 23 -7.34 15.75 -4.98
N PRO A 24 -7.97 15.02 -4.04
CA PRO A 24 -9.38 14.61 -4.20
C PRO A 24 -10.32 15.78 -4.52
N ARG A 25 -10.08 16.95 -3.89
CA ARG A 25 -10.81 18.18 -4.18
C ARG A 25 -10.55 18.71 -5.59
N GLY A 26 -9.29 18.73 -6.02
CA GLY A 26 -8.92 19.14 -7.39
C GLY A 26 -9.54 18.23 -8.45
N ARG A 27 -9.53 16.91 -8.23
CA ARG A 27 -10.17 15.92 -9.12
C ARG A 27 -11.69 16.10 -9.20
N LEU A 28 -12.34 16.46 -8.08
CA LEU A 28 -13.78 16.76 -8.09
C LEU A 28 -14.08 18.02 -8.90
N LEU A 29 -13.28 19.07 -8.74
CA LEU A 29 -13.41 20.29 -9.53
C LEU A 29 -13.22 20.02 -11.03
N LEU A 30 -12.26 19.17 -11.39
CA LEU A 30 -12.07 18.71 -12.77
C LEU A 30 -13.34 18.06 -13.31
N CYS A 31 -13.94 17.13 -12.57
CA CYS A 31 -15.13 16.41 -13.02
C CYS A 31 -16.34 17.35 -13.17
N ARG A 32 -16.56 18.25 -12.20
CA ARG A 32 -17.64 19.25 -12.27
C ARG A 32 -17.53 20.18 -13.47
N ARG A 33 -16.31 20.57 -13.87
CA ARG A 33 -16.11 21.41 -15.06
C ARG A 33 -16.43 20.67 -16.36
N ILE A 34 -16.07 19.39 -16.42
CA ILE A 34 -16.38 18.53 -17.57
C ILE A 34 -17.90 18.30 -17.65
N GLU A 35 -18.54 18.03 -16.51
CA GLU A 35 -19.99 17.85 -16.38
C GLU A 35 -20.76 19.11 -16.77
N ALA A 36 -20.22 20.30 -16.47
CA ALA A 36 -20.77 21.59 -16.92
C ALA A 36 -20.60 21.86 -18.44
N GLY A 37 -20.07 20.88 -19.21
CA GLY A 37 -19.95 20.96 -20.67
C GLY A 37 -18.59 21.45 -21.18
N THR A 38 -17.61 21.71 -20.30
CA THR A 38 -16.27 22.12 -20.77
C THR A 38 -15.52 20.90 -21.35
N PRO A 39 -14.96 20.99 -22.57
CA PRO A 39 -14.19 19.88 -23.13
C PRO A 39 -13.02 19.45 -22.25
N ILE A 40 -12.78 18.13 -22.14
CA ILE A 40 -11.72 17.54 -21.28
C ILE A 40 -10.35 18.17 -21.55
N ALA A 41 -10.04 18.46 -22.82
CA ALA A 41 -8.76 19.06 -23.20
C ALA A 41 -8.55 20.45 -22.60
N HIS A 42 -9.59 21.29 -22.57
CA HIS A 42 -9.53 22.64 -21.98
C HIS A 42 -9.37 22.56 -20.46
N VAL A 43 -10.13 21.67 -19.79
CA VAL A 43 -9.99 21.49 -18.33
C VAL A 43 -8.60 20.97 -17.97
N ALA A 44 -8.07 20.02 -18.74
CA ALA A 44 -6.73 19.48 -18.52
C ALA A 44 -5.65 20.56 -18.66
N ALA A 45 -5.73 21.38 -19.71
CA ALA A 45 -4.81 22.51 -19.93
C ALA A 45 -4.89 23.54 -18.79
N ALA A 46 -6.10 23.94 -18.39
CA ALA A 46 -6.31 24.90 -17.30
C ALA A 46 -5.80 24.40 -15.93
N MET A 47 -5.74 23.09 -15.74
CA MET A 47 -5.27 22.46 -14.50
C MET A 47 -3.81 21.98 -14.58
N GLY A 48 -3.11 22.23 -15.69
CA GLY A 48 -1.70 21.84 -15.86
C GLY A 48 -1.47 20.32 -15.84
N ILE A 49 -2.43 19.52 -16.29
CA ILE A 49 -2.31 18.06 -16.34
C ILE A 49 -2.52 17.52 -17.76
N SER A 50 -2.03 16.31 -18.01
CA SER A 50 -2.24 15.67 -19.31
C SER A 50 -3.72 15.32 -19.54
N ARG A 51 -4.16 15.40 -20.81
CA ARG A 51 -5.52 14.97 -21.23
C ARG A 51 -5.84 13.54 -20.79
N ARG A 52 -4.86 12.63 -20.91
CA ARG A 52 -5.01 11.22 -20.46
C ARG A 52 -5.29 11.11 -18.97
N CYS A 53 -4.66 11.95 -18.14
CA CYS A 53 -4.91 11.99 -16.71
C CYS A 53 -6.34 12.49 -16.41
N ALA A 54 -6.76 13.57 -17.07
CA ALA A 54 -8.11 14.11 -16.94
C ALA A 54 -9.18 13.09 -17.35
N SER A 55 -9.02 12.45 -18.53
CA SER A 55 -9.93 11.40 -18.99
C SER A 55 -10.01 10.23 -18.02
N LYS A 56 -8.88 9.77 -17.48
CA LYS A 56 -8.86 8.68 -16.47
C LYS A 56 -9.73 9.02 -15.25
N TRP A 57 -9.60 10.24 -14.72
CA TRP A 57 -10.39 10.67 -13.55
C TRP A 57 -11.86 10.85 -13.90
N TRP A 58 -12.16 11.40 -15.07
CA TRP A 58 -13.53 11.56 -15.56
C TRP A 58 -14.26 10.21 -15.69
N TYR A 59 -13.66 9.22 -16.34
CA TYR A 59 -14.29 7.90 -16.46
C TYR A 59 -14.49 7.22 -15.10
N ARG A 60 -13.54 7.36 -14.17
CA ARG A 60 -13.71 6.85 -12.80
C ARG A 60 -14.85 7.53 -12.05
N TYR A 61 -15.04 8.84 -12.26
CA TYR A 61 -16.16 9.58 -11.68
C TYR A 61 -17.49 9.12 -12.25
N LEU A 62 -17.58 8.84 -13.56
CA LEU A 62 -18.78 8.28 -14.17
C LEU A 62 -19.12 6.87 -13.62
N GLU A 63 -18.10 6.04 -13.36
CA GLU A 63 -18.30 4.67 -12.86
C GLU A 63 -18.64 4.61 -11.36
N LEU A 64 -18.00 5.43 -10.53
CA LEU A 64 -17.98 5.28 -9.07
C LEU A 64 -18.38 6.56 -8.32
N GLY A 65 -18.77 7.61 -9.02
CA GLY A 65 -19.04 8.92 -8.44
C GLY A 65 -17.83 9.50 -7.70
N THR A 66 -18.11 10.19 -6.59
CA THR A 66 -17.06 10.85 -5.78
C THR A 66 -16.11 9.86 -5.10
N ASP A 67 -16.55 8.64 -4.80
CA ASP A 67 -15.71 7.60 -4.20
C ASP A 67 -14.57 7.18 -5.14
N GLY A 68 -14.81 7.23 -6.45
CA GLY A 68 -13.82 6.93 -7.49
C GLY A 68 -12.63 7.89 -7.55
N LEU A 69 -12.72 9.05 -6.88
CA LEU A 69 -11.71 10.11 -6.91
C LEU A 69 -10.63 9.97 -5.83
N HIS A 70 -10.82 9.06 -4.87
CA HIS A 70 -9.81 8.74 -3.87
C HIS A 70 -8.65 7.93 -4.47
N ASP A 71 -7.47 8.05 -3.87
CA ASP A 71 -6.33 7.24 -4.27
C ASP A 71 -6.60 5.78 -3.96
N ARG A 72 -6.48 4.95 -5.01
CA ARG A 72 -6.43 3.51 -4.84
C ARG A 72 -5.08 3.15 -4.26
N SER A 73 -5.04 2.09 -3.46
CA SER A 73 -3.78 1.58 -2.96
C SER A 73 -2.84 1.26 -4.13
N SER A 74 -1.64 1.82 -4.11
CA SER A 74 -0.56 1.45 -5.02
C SER A 74 0.01 0.06 -4.73
N ARG A 75 -0.48 -0.60 -3.67
CA ARG A 75 -0.04 -1.95 -3.31
C ARG A 75 -0.43 -2.93 -4.42
N PRO A 76 0.51 -3.78 -4.87
CA PRO A 76 0.21 -4.76 -5.90
C PRO A 76 -0.87 -5.73 -5.41
N ARG A 77 -1.83 -6.06 -6.29
CA ARG A 77 -2.88 -7.05 -5.99
C ARG A 77 -2.32 -8.46 -5.79
N ARG A 78 -1.23 -8.79 -6.49
CA ARG A 78 -0.55 -10.09 -6.43
C ARG A 78 0.95 -9.88 -6.29
N SER A 79 1.59 -10.71 -5.46
CA SER A 79 3.05 -10.80 -5.35
C SER A 79 3.46 -12.18 -5.85
N PRO A 80 4.14 -12.31 -7.00
CA PRO A 80 4.44 -13.60 -7.62
C PRO A 80 5.40 -14.45 -6.78
N THR A 81 6.25 -13.82 -5.97
CA THR A 81 7.19 -14.49 -5.06
C THR A 81 6.58 -14.85 -3.71
N ARG A 82 5.26 -14.66 -3.53
CA ARG A 82 4.58 -15.08 -2.32
C ARG A 82 4.47 -16.61 -2.30
N ILE A 83 4.93 -17.20 -1.21
CA ILE A 83 4.80 -18.64 -0.96
C ILE A 83 3.32 -19.06 -0.92
N SER A 84 3.05 -20.35 -1.18
CA SER A 84 1.68 -20.85 -1.22
C SER A 84 0.97 -20.72 0.13
N ALA A 85 -0.36 -20.53 0.11
CA ALA A 85 -1.17 -20.45 1.32
C ALA A 85 -1.01 -21.70 2.23
N GLN A 86 -0.76 -22.87 1.64
CA GLN A 86 -0.50 -24.10 2.38
C GLN A 86 0.77 -24.00 3.24
N VAL A 87 1.86 -23.44 2.68
CA VAL A 87 3.12 -23.22 3.41
C VAL A 87 2.93 -22.17 4.51
N GLU A 88 2.16 -21.11 4.26
CA GLU A 88 1.83 -20.12 5.28
C GLU A 88 1.06 -20.74 6.45
N THR A 89 0.08 -21.59 6.16
CA THR A 89 -0.68 -22.32 7.17
C THR A 89 0.23 -23.23 7.99
N LYS A 90 1.21 -23.91 7.36
CA LYS A 90 2.20 -24.75 8.06
C LYS A 90 3.06 -23.91 9.02
N ILE A 91 3.53 -22.74 8.58
CA ILE A 91 4.27 -21.79 9.43
C ILE A 91 3.41 -21.35 10.62
N CYS A 92 2.18 -20.92 10.38
CA CYS A 92 1.29 -20.42 11.42
C CYS A 92 0.91 -21.50 12.44
N ARG A 93 0.63 -22.72 11.98
CA ARG A 93 0.33 -23.86 12.84
C ARG A 93 1.52 -24.16 13.76
N ARG A 94 2.72 -24.26 13.20
CA ARG A 94 3.93 -24.57 13.96
C ARG A 94 4.29 -23.46 14.95
N ARG A 95 4.10 -22.19 14.56
CA ARG A 95 4.27 -21.05 15.46
C ARG A 95 3.35 -21.13 16.68
N ARG A 96 2.09 -21.51 16.50
CA ARG A 96 1.12 -21.64 17.60
C ARG A 96 1.41 -22.84 18.51
N SER A 97 1.87 -23.96 17.96
CA SER A 97 2.16 -25.18 18.74
C SER A 97 3.49 -25.10 19.49
N GLU A 98 4.56 -24.62 18.85
CA GLU A 98 5.92 -24.67 19.42
C GLU A 98 6.35 -23.38 20.10
N ARG A 99 5.72 -22.24 19.77
CA ARG A 99 6.02 -20.93 20.34
C ARG A 99 7.51 -20.54 20.28
N VAL A 100 8.22 -21.02 19.25
CA VAL A 100 9.63 -20.69 18.99
C VAL A 100 9.77 -19.54 18.01
N GLY A 101 10.90 -18.83 18.10
CA GLY A 101 11.27 -17.71 17.22
C GLY A 101 11.31 -18.06 15.72
N PRO A 102 11.28 -17.04 14.85
CA PRO A 102 11.28 -17.23 13.40
C PRO A 102 12.50 -18.01 12.89
N ASP A 103 13.68 -17.85 13.50
CA ASP A 103 14.91 -18.55 13.10
C ASP A 103 14.84 -20.06 13.33
N ARG A 104 14.25 -20.50 14.46
CA ARG A 104 14.03 -21.93 14.71
C ARG A 104 12.99 -22.52 13.76
N LEU A 105 11.91 -21.78 13.49
CA LEU A 105 10.91 -22.21 12.50
C LEU A 105 11.50 -22.30 11.09
N ALA A 106 12.38 -21.38 10.73
CA ALA A 106 13.08 -21.36 9.43
C ALA A 106 13.88 -22.64 9.20
N ILE A 107 14.66 -23.07 10.20
CA ILE A 107 15.45 -24.31 10.14
C ILE A 107 14.53 -25.53 9.92
N HIS A 108 13.44 -25.64 10.68
CA HIS A 108 12.54 -26.79 10.57
C HIS A 108 11.72 -26.85 9.28
N LEU A 109 11.51 -25.70 8.64
CA LEU A 109 10.66 -25.58 7.45
C LEU A 109 11.46 -25.48 6.14
N ASP A 110 12.79 -25.43 6.23
CA ASP A 110 13.70 -25.19 5.11
C ASP A 110 13.33 -23.92 4.32
N LEU A 111 13.11 -22.82 5.06
CA LEU A 111 12.72 -21.53 4.51
C LEU A 111 13.60 -20.41 5.08
N PRO A 112 13.88 -19.34 4.32
CA PRO A 112 14.57 -18.18 4.87
C PRO A 112 13.81 -17.58 6.06
N ALA A 113 14.53 -17.24 7.13
CA ALA A 113 13.93 -16.62 8.33
C ALA A 113 13.18 -15.32 8.01
N SER A 114 13.66 -14.55 7.01
CA SER A 114 12.96 -13.36 6.51
C SER A 114 11.60 -13.67 5.89
N THR A 115 11.46 -14.81 5.19
CA THR A 115 10.18 -15.28 4.64
C THR A 115 9.23 -15.69 5.76
N VAL A 116 9.72 -16.47 6.74
CA VAL A 116 8.94 -16.87 7.91
C VAL A 116 8.45 -15.64 8.67
N TYR A 117 9.34 -14.68 8.94
CA TYR A 117 8.98 -13.43 9.62
C TYR A 117 7.91 -12.62 8.86
N ARG A 118 8.04 -12.48 7.54
CA ARG A 118 7.02 -11.81 6.70
C ARG A 118 5.68 -12.54 6.71
N VAL A 119 5.66 -13.87 6.83
CA VAL A 119 4.41 -14.63 7.00
C VAL A 119 3.81 -14.32 8.36
N LEU A 120 4.59 -14.44 9.44
CA LEU A 120 4.12 -14.16 10.80
C LEU A 120 3.57 -12.75 10.97
N LEU A 121 4.21 -11.74 10.36
CA LEU A 121 3.72 -10.36 10.35
C LEU A 121 2.35 -10.21 9.67
N ARG A 122 2.09 -10.96 8.59
CA ARG A 122 0.81 -10.87 7.86
C ARG A 122 -0.35 -11.54 8.59
N HIS A 123 -0.05 -12.46 9.49
CA HIS A 123 -1.02 -13.20 10.31
C HIS A 123 -1.05 -12.70 11.76
N ASP A 124 -0.38 -11.57 12.07
CA ASP A 124 -0.28 -10.98 13.41
C ASP A 124 0.30 -11.92 14.49
N LEU A 125 1.18 -12.85 14.08
CA LEU A 125 1.86 -13.85 14.93
C LEU A 125 3.34 -13.55 15.21
N ASN A 126 3.78 -12.33 14.88
CA ASN A 126 5.18 -11.90 15.00
C ASN A 126 5.66 -11.80 16.46
N ARG A 127 4.76 -11.46 17.40
CA ARG A 127 5.09 -11.34 18.82
C ARG A 127 4.61 -12.57 19.59
N LEU A 128 5.51 -13.20 20.35
CA LEU A 128 5.15 -14.35 21.20
C LEU A 128 4.19 -13.96 22.32
N CYS A 129 4.35 -12.77 22.90
CA CYS A 129 3.47 -12.27 23.95
C CYS A 129 1.98 -12.21 23.55
N HIS A 130 1.66 -12.12 22.26
CA HIS A 130 0.27 -12.17 21.78
C HIS A 130 -0.33 -13.59 21.84
N LEU A 131 0.52 -14.62 21.86
CA LEU A 131 0.17 -16.03 22.00
C LEU A 131 0.19 -16.51 23.46
N ASP A 132 0.72 -15.69 24.37
CA ASP A 132 0.94 -16.04 25.78
C ASP A 132 -0.26 -15.69 26.70
N ARG A 133 -1.44 -15.39 26.13
CA ARG A 133 -2.67 -15.24 26.93
C ARG A 133 -3.14 -16.63 27.39
N GLN A 134 -2.62 -17.01 28.55
CA GLN A 134 -2.92 -18.18 29.40
C GLN A 134 -4.18 -18.99 29.01
N SER A 135 -3.96 -20.26 28.66
CA SER A 135 -4.94 -21.31 28.92
C SER A 135 -4.72 -21.74 30.38
N ALA A 136 -5.74 -21.49 31.21
CA ALA A 136 -5.95 -22.20 32.47
C ALA A 136 -6.35 -23.65 32.19
#